data_AF-A0AAD8YI92-F1
#
_entry.id   AF-A0AAD8YI92-F1
#
_cell.length_a   1.000
_cell.length_b   1.000
_cell.length_c   1.000
_cell.angle_alpha   90.00
_cell.angle_beta   90.00
_cell.angle_gamma   90.00
#
_symmetry.space_group_name_H-M   'P 1'
#
loop_
_entity.id
_entity.type
_entity.pdbx_description
1 polymer ?
#
loop_
_entity_poly.entity_id
_entity_poly.type
_entity_poly.pdbx_seq_one_letter_code
_entity_poly.pdbx_strand_id
1 'polypeptide(L)'
;SHLLSIIDVKKLHILELGSGTGWLALTLAQEGAIVTATERPGALQLLTRNVYGHLDRFTNESDVMSVEVVECKWEDDIRVPGDFDLIIGTDLLYIVESYVPLLNTLILHNCKRCLLTWEERIPKEEATFLALATAAGFTFEAPIHIATNEVTNNRIWYLDMSFGSQ
;
A
#
# COMPACT_ATOMS: atom_id res chain seq x y z
N SER A 1 7.15 -3.59 -13.28
CA SER A 1 6.98 -2.65 -12.15
C SER A 1 8.20 -2.77 -11.26
N HIS A 2 8.94 -1.67 -11.02
CA HIS A 2 10.22 -1.69 -10.28
C HIS A 2 10.09 -2.16 -8.81
N LEU A 3 8.88 -2.18 -8.24
CA LEU A 3 8.66 -2.61 -6.85
C LEU A 3 8.78 -4.13 -6.66
N LEU A 4 8.30 -4.92 -7.63
CA LEU A 4 8.28 -6.39 -7.56
C LEU A 4 9.66 -7.00 -7.79
N SER A 5 10.59 -6.28 -8.42
CA SER A 5 11.97 -6.74 -8.58
C SER A 5 12.80 -6.67 -7.30
N ILE A 6 12.27 -6.06 -6.24
CA ILE A 6 13.01 -5.78 -5.00
C ILE A 6 12.69 -6.82 -3.91
N ILE A 7 11.54 -7.50 -3.99
CA ILE A 7 11.02 -8.34 -2.90
C ILE A 7 10.33 -9.59 -3.47
N ASP A 8 10.66 -10.76 -2.93
CA ASP A 8 9.89 -11.99 -3.15
C ASP A 8 8.61 -11.93 -2.31
N VAL A 9 7.48 -11.79 -2.99
CA VAL A 9 6.15 -11.65 -2.37
C VAL A 9 5.39 -12.96 -2.30
N LYS A 10 5.98 -14.05 -2.80
CA LYS A 10 5.29 -15.33 -2.91
C LYS A 10 4.89 -15.84 -1.53
N LYS A 11 3.60 -16.15 -1.37
CA LYS A 11 2.93 -16.60 -0.13
C LYS A 11 2.91 -15.58 1.01
N LEU A 12 3.34 -14.33 0.81
CA LEU A 12 3.19 -13.30 1.82
C LEU A 12 1.73 -12.88 1.94
N HIS A 13 1.27 -12.67 3.17
CA HIS A 13 -0.01 -12.01 3.44
C HIS A 13 0.20 -10.49 3.37
N ILE A 14 -0.38 -9.85 2.34
CA ILE A 14 -0.15 -8.44 2.06
C ILE A 14 -1.44 -7.64 2.27
N LEU A 15 -1.35 -6.59 3.09
CA LEU A 15 -2.39 -5.57 3.16
C LEU A 15 -2.04 -4.43 2.21
N GLU A 16 -2.83 -4.21 1.17
CA GLU A 16 -2.70 -3.02 0.33
C GLU A 16 -3.63 -1.91 0.85
N LEU A 17 -3.05 -0.77 1.23
CA LEU A 17 -3.78 0.43 1.61
C LEU A 17 -3.95 1.35 0.40
N GLY A 18 -5.16 1.86 0.19
CA GLY A 18 -5.41 2.81 -0.89
C GLY A 18 -5.32 2.16 -2.29
N SER A 19 -5.87 0.95 -2.45
CA SER A 19 -5.73 0.13 -3.66
C SER A 19 -6.26 0.79 -4.93
N GLY A 20 -7.15 1.79 -4.83
CA GLY A 20 -7.71 2.51 -5.97
C GLY A 20 -8.37 1.59 -7.00
N THR A 21 -7.68 1.30 -8.11
CA THR A 21 -8.18 0.39 -9.16
C THR A 21 -7.97 -1.09 -8.85
N GLY A 22 -7.12 -1.44 -7.88
CA GLY A 22 -6.75 -2.82 -7.51
C GLY A 22 -5.66 -3.44 -8.39
N TRP A 23 -5.00 -2.65 -9.24
CA TRP A 23 -4.01 -3.19 -10.18
C TRP A 23 -2.79 -3.78 -9.48
N LEU A 24 -2.26 -3.11 -8.46
CA LEU A 24 -1.13 -3.63 -7.70
C LEU A 24 -1.52 -4.88 -6.90
N ALA A 25 -2.67 -4.92 -6.22
CA ALA A 25 -3.17 -6.14 -5.60
C ALA A 25 -3.23 -7.33 -6.57
N LEU A 26 -3.80 -7.14 -7.76
CA LEU A 26 -3.86 -8.19 -8.77
C LEU A 26 -2.46 -8.63 -9.21
N THR A 27 -1.55 -7.69 -9.45
CA THR A 27 -0.17 -8.01 -9.85
C THR A 27 0.57 -8.78 -8.75
N LEU A 28 0.41 -8.38 -7.48
CA LEU A 28 1.00 -9.09 -6.33
C LEU A 28 0.44 -10.51 -6.21
N ALA A 29 -0.86 -10.68 -6.40
CA ALA A 29 -1.50 -12.00 -6.37
C ALA A 29 -1.05 -12.90 -7.54
N GLN A 30 -0.78 -12.33 -8.72
CA GLN A 30 -0.17 -13.07 -9.84
C GLN A 30 1.23 -13.59 -9.50
N GLU A 31 1.99 -12.84 -8.71
CA GLU A 31 3.30 -13.28 -8.17
C GLU A 31 3.16 -14.26 -6.97
N GLY A 32 1.93 -14.65 -6.63
CA GLY A 32 1.62 -15.65 -5.61
C GLY A 32 1.48 -15.11 -4.19
N ALA A 33 1.31 -13.79 -4.00
CA ALA A 33 0.92 -13.22 -2.71
C ALA A 33 -0.56 -13.50 -2.38
N ILE A 34 -0.90 -13.41 -1.10
CA ILE A 34 -2.27 -13.45 -0.59
C ILE A 34 -2.62 -12.03 -0.18
N VAL A 35 -3.48 -11.36 -0.96
CA VAL A 35 -3.66 -9.91 -0.86
C VAL A 35 -5.01 -9.56 -0.26
N THR A 36 -5.02 -8.68 0.73
CA THR A 36 -6.20 -7.94 1.16
C THR A 36 -6.08 -6.52 0.62
N ALA A 37 -6.84 -6.22 -0.43
CA ALA A 37 -6.89 -4.92 -1.08
C ALA A 37 -7.92 -4.02 -0.37
N THR A 38 -7.52 -2.83 0.03
CA THR A 38 -8.38 -1.95 0.81
C THR A 38 -8.56 -0.56 0.24
N GLU A 39 -9.76 -0.03 0.42
CA GLU A 39 -10.09 1.31 -0.03
C GLU A 39 -11.20 1.93 0.81
N ARG A 40 -11.29 3.26 0.76
CA ARG A 40 -12.37 4.01 1.43
C ARG A 40 -13.72 3.77 0.74
N PRO A 41 -14.86 4.02 1.43
CA PRO A 41 -16.20 3.79 0.88
C PRO A 41 -16.44 4.39 -0.51
N GLY A 42 -15.91 5.60 -0.75
CA GLY A 42 -16.10 6.32 -2.01
C GLY A 42 -15.45 5.70 -3.25
N ALA A 43 -14.49 4.78 -3.08
CA ALA A 43 -13.83 4.08 -4.19
C ALA A 43 -13.90 2.54 -4.08
N LEU A 44 -14.47 2.01 -2.99
CA LEU A 44 -14.61 0.57 -2.76
C LEU A 44 -15.37 -0.16 -3.89
N GLN A 45 -16.44 0.43 -4.43
CA GLN A 45 -17.20 -0.20 -5.51
C GLN A 45 -16.37 -0.36 -6.79
N LEU A 46 -15.50 0.62 -7.09
CA LEU A 46 -14.60 0.56 -8.24
C LEU A 46 -13.57 -0.56 -8.05
N LEU A 47 -12.94 -0.61 -6.88
CA LEU A 47 -11.98 -1.64 -6.51
C LEU A 47 -12.60 -3.05 -6.64
N THR A 48 -13.75 -3.26 -5.99
CA THR A 48 -14.51 -4.53 -6.03
C THR A 48 -14.79 -4.97 -7.46
N ARG A 49 -15.32 -4.08 -8.30
CA ARG A 49 -15.64 -4.42 -9.70
C ARG A 49 -14.40 -4.82 -10.48
N ASN A 50 -13.29 -4.10 -10.31
CA ASN A 50 -12.07 -4.36 -11.07
C ASN A 50 -11.37 -5.64 -10.63
N VAL A 51 -11.31 -5.90 -9.31
CA VAL A 51 -10.67 -7.10 -8.75
C VAL A 51 -11.46 -8.35 -9.13
N TYR A 52 -12.74 -8.44 -8.73
CA TYR A 52 -13.52 -9.65 -9.00
C TYR A 52 -13.79 -9.85 -10.49
N GLY A 53 -13.96 -8.76 -11.25
CA GLY A 53 -14.07 -8.84 -12.71
C GLY A 53 -12.80 -9.37 -13.40
N HIS A 54 -11.61 -9.18 -12.82
CA HIS A 54 -10.40 -9.85 -13.29
C HIS A 54 -10.35 -11.31 -12.81
N LEU A 55 -10.56 -11.57 -11.52
CA LEU A 55 -10.49 -12.93 -10.97
C LEU A 55 -11.40 -13.91 -11.73
N ASP A 56 -12.63 -13.50 -12.05
CA ASP A 56 -13.59 -14.31 -12.82
C ASP A 56 -13.05 -14.75 -14.19
N ARG A 57 -12.27 -13.89 -14.85
CA ARG A 57 -11.71 -14.14 -16.19
C ARG A 57 -10.52 -15.10 -16.18
N PHE A 58 -9.84 -15.22 -15.05
CA PHE A 58 -8.63 -16.05 -14.88
C PHE A 58 -8.89 -17.36 -14.14
N THR A 59 -10.16 -17.68 -13.82
CA THR A 59 -10.58 -18.92 -13.14
C THR A 59 -10.16 -20.24 -13.82
N ASN A 60 -9.74 -20.21 -15.09
CA ASN A 60 -9.32 -21.38 -15.86
C ASN A 60 -7.79 -21.59 -15.91
N GLU A 61 -6.99 -20.68 -15.33
CA GLU A 61 -5.54 -20.82 -15.29
C GLU A 61 -5.08 -21.56 -14.02
N SER A 62 -3.98 -22.30 -14.11
CA SER A 62 -3.46 -23.13 -13.00
C SER A 62 -2.97 -22.35 -11.78
N ASP A 63 -2.88 -21.02 -11.88
CA ASP A 63 -2.46 -20.13 -10.81
C ASP A 63 -3.67 -19.35 -10.27
N VAL A 64 -4.22 -19.84 -9.15
CA VAL A 64 -5.33 -19.18 -8.45
C VAL A 64 -4.80 -17.92 -7.77
N MET A 65 -5.14 -16.76 -8.32
CA MET A 65 -4.89 -15.47 -7.67
C MET A 65 -5.73 -15.34 -6.38
N SER A 66 -5.12 -14.87 -5.30
CA SER A 66 -5.79 -14.65 -4.01
C SER A 66 -5.85 -13.15 -3.69
N VAL A 67 -7.02 -12.55 -3.94
CA VAL A 67 -7.31 -11.16 -3.57
C VAL A 67 -8.68 -11.10 -2.90
N GLU A 68 -8.73 -10.51 -1.70
CA GLU A 68 -9.96 -10.08 -1.03
C GLU A 68 -10.04 -8.56 -1.03
N VAL A 69 -11.25 -8.03 -1.17
CA VAL A 69 -11.50 -6.58 -1.09
C VAL A 69 -12.21 -6.24 0.22
N VAL A 70 -11.61 -5.34 1.00
CA VAL A 70 -12.13 -4.91 2.31
C VAL A 70 -12.22 -3.38 2.38
N GLU A 71 -13.26 -2.86 3.02
CA GLU A 71 -13.34 -1.44 3.32
C GLU A 71 -12.31 -1.06 4.39
N CYS A 72 -11.50 -0.04 4.13
CA CYS A 72 -10.62 0.55 5.14
C CYS A 72 -10.64 2.06 4.99
N LYS A 73 -11.11 2.73 6.03
CA LYS A 73 -11.06 4.18 6.16
C LYS A 73 -10.11 4.52 7.30
N TRP A 74 -8.99 5.14 6.97
CA TRP A 74 -7.88 5.34 7.91
C TRP A 74 -8.28 6.20 9.12
N GLU A 75 -9.27 7.09 8.96
CA GLU A 75 -9.76 7.96 10.02
C GLU A 75 -10.66 7.25 11.04
N ASP A 76 -11.08 6.02 10.77
CA ASP A 76 -11.98 5.28 11.65
C ASP A 76 -11.24 4.49 12.74
N ASP A 77 -9.90 4.39 12.65
CA ASP A 77 -9.04 3.61 13.57
C ASP A 77 -9.52 2.14 13.73
N ILE A 78 -10.09 1.56 12.67
CA ILE A 78 -10.57 0.17 12.63
C ILE A 78 -9.53 -0.71 11.95
N ARG A 79 -9.14 -1.80 12.63
CA ARG A 79 -8.19 -2.79 12.11
C ARG A 79 -8.88 -3.67 11.08
N VAL A 80 -8.23 -3.85 9.93
CA VAL A 80 -8.64 -4.85 8.93
C VAL A 80 -8.35 -6.25 9.52
N PRO A 81 -9.32 -7.18 9.48
CA PRO A 81 -9.09 -8.53 9.97
C PRO A 81 -7.96 -9.24 9.23
N GLY A 82 -7.14 -9.99 9.97
CA GLY A 82 -6.02 -10.74 9.43
C GLY A 82 -4.69 -10.34 10.07
N ASP A 83 -3.66 -11.14 9.78
CA ASP A 83 -2.28 -10.83 10.10
C ASP A 83 -1.51 -10.72 8.78
N PHE A 84 -0.69 -9.67 8.68
CA PHE A 84 -0.01 -9.28 7.46
C PHE A 84 1.50 -9.32 7.66
N ASP A 85 2.19 -9.93 6.72
CA ASP A 85 3.65 -9.94 6.65
C ASP A 85 4.18 -8.59 6.13
N LEU A 86 3.40 -7.95 5.27
CA LEU A 86 3.76 -6.71 4.59
C LEU A 86 2.53 -5.80 4.44
N ILE A 87 2.70 -4.52 4.71
CA ILE A 87 1.75 -3.49 4.30
C ILE A 87 2.34 -2.75 3.10
N ILE A 88 1.53 -2.50 2.07
CA ILE A 88 1.96 -1.79 0.87
C ILE A 88 0.94 -0.72 0.52
N GLY A 89 1.39 0.39 -0.06
CA GLY A 89 0.47 1.35 -0.65
C GLY A 89 1.19 2.28 -1.62
N THR A 90 0.49 2.61 -2.70
CA THR A 90 1.05 3.43 -3.78
C THR A 90 0.31 4.72 -3.93
N ASP A 91 1.07 5.79 -4.15
CA ASP A 91 0.54 7.15 -4.30
C ASP A 91 -0.31 7.61 -3.11
N LEU A 92 0.19 7.40 -1.88
CA LEU A 92 -0.58 7.65 -0.65
C LEU A 92 -0.47 9.07 -0.10
N LEU A 93 0.62 9.80 -0.38
CA LEU A 93 0.95 11.06 0.30
C LEU A 93 0.42 12.33 -0.40
N TYR A 94 -0.81 12.30 -0.90
CA TYR A 94 -1.40 13.39 -1.69
C TYR A 94 -2.35 14.32 -0.90
N ILE A 95 -2.77 13.94 0.30
CA ILE A 95 -3.63 14.72 1.20
C ILE A 95 -2.93 14.79 2.57
N VAL A 96 -2.61 15.98 3.06
CA VAL A 96 -1.83 16.16 4.29
C VAL A 96 -2.62 15.68 5.52
N GLU A 97 -3.94 15.87 5.50
CA GLU A 97 -4.86 15.47 6.54
C GLU A 97 -4.89 13.95 6.76
N SER A 98 -4.45 13.16 5.77
CA SER A 98 -4.42 11.69 5.87
C SER A 98 -3.14 11.15 6.53
N TYR A 99 -2.11 11.98 6.75
CA TYR A 99 -0.81 11.50 7.23
C TYR A 99 -0.88 10.86 8.62
N VAL A 100 -1.56 11.51 9.57
CA VAL A 100 -1.73 10.96 10.92
C VAL A 100 -2.65 9.73 10.92
N PRO A 101 -3.84 9.76 10.28
CA PRO A 101 -4.67 8.56 10.11
C PRO A 101 -3.95 7.38 9.45
N LEU A 102 -3.13 7.63 8.43
CA LEU A 102 -2.33 6.60 7.77
C LEU A 102 -1.31 5.97 8.74
N LEU A 103 -0.55 6.79 9.47
CA LEU A 103 0.39 6.29 10.47
C LEU A 103 -0.31 5.48 11.57
N ASN A 104 -1.45 5.96 12.09
CA ASN A 104 -2.26 5.22 13.06
C ASN A 104 -2.71 3.87 12.49
N THR A 105 -3.14 3.85 11.23
CA THR A 105 -3.52 2.61 10.54
C THR A 105 -2.34 1.64 10.48
N LEU A 106 -1.14 2.09 10.11
CA LEU A 106 0.06 1.25 10.09
C LEU A 106 0.42 0.69 11.48
N ILE A 107 0.30 1.52 12.53
CA ILE A 107 0.55 1.12 13.93
C ILE A 107 -0.49 0.09 14.40
N LEU A 108 -1.77 0.30 14.10
CA LEU A 108 -2.87 -0.57 14.49
C LEU A 108 -2.73 -1.99 13.93
N HIS A 109 -2.11 -2.12 12.76
CA HIS A 109 -1.82 -3.42 12.15
C HIS A 109 -0.51 -4.05 12.67
N ASN A 110 0.19 -3.41 13.62
CA ASN A 110 1.49 -3.81 14.13
C ASN A 110 2.48 -4.11 12.99
N CYS A 111 2.57 -3.17 12.04
CA CYS A 111 3.27 -3.34 10.78
C CYS A 111 4.74 -3.76 10.98
N LYS A 112 5.07 -5.01 10.64
CA LYS A 112 6.47 -5.50 10.67
C LYS A 112 7.33 -4.81 9.63
N ARG A 113 6.75 -4.52 8.45
CA ARG A 113 7.37 -3.82 7.34
C ARG A 113 6.29 -3.20 6.47
N CYS A 114 6.46 -1.94 6.11
CA CYS A 114 5.56 -1.18 5.27
C CYS A 114 6.33 -0.57 4.09
N LEU A 115 5.78 -0.71 2.88
CA LEU A 115 6.36 -0.17 1.65
C LEU A 115 5.43 0.87 1.05
N LEU A 116 5.87 2.11 1.05
CA LEU A 116 5.05 3.23 0.58
C LEU A 116 5.72 3.86 -0.64
N THR A 117 4.91 4.21 -1.63
CA THR A 117 5.36 5.10 -2.70
C THR A 117 4.45 6.31 -2.83
N TRP A 118 5.01 7.40 -3.34
CA TRP A 118 4.24 8.59 -3.69
C TRP A 118 4.90 9.36 -4.81
N GLU A 119 4.09 10.04 -5.62
CA GLU A 119 4.57 11.09 -6.49
C GLU A 119 4.68 12.40 -5.69
N GLU A 120 5.83 13.05 -5.77
CA GLU A 120 6.14 14.30 -5.10
C GLU A 120 5.35 15.46 -5.71
N ARG A 121 4.44 16.04 -4.92
CA ARG A 121 3.57 17.15 -5.29
C ARG A 121 3.69 18.32 -4.32
N ILE A 122 3.95 18.04 -3.04
CA ILE A 122 4.03 19.03 -1.97
C ILE A 122 5.23 18.69 -1.06
N PRO A 123 6.48 18.97 -1.52
CA PRO A 123 7.69 18.42 -0.90
C PRO A 123 7.87 18.75 0.59
N LYS A 124 7.40 19.92 1.04
CA LYS A 124 7.57 20.34 2.46
C LYS A 124 6.64 19.55 3.37
N GLU A 125 5.43 19.31 2.92
CA GLU A 125 4.39 18.58 3.60
C GLU A 125 4.74 17.09 3.60
N GLU A 126 5.18 16.54 2.47
CA GLU A 126 5.66 15.16 2.39
C GLU A 126 6.88 14.90 3.28
N ALA A 127 7.81 15.87 3.41
CA ALA A 127 8.89 15.77 4.39
C ALA A 127 8.38 15.76 5.84
N THR A 128 7.22 16.37 6.10
CA THR A 128 6.57 16.34 7.42
C THR A 128 6.01 14.95 7.74
N PHE A 129 5.53 14.19 6.73
CA PHE A 129 5.14 12.78 6.93
C PHE A 129 6.30 11.95 7.51
N LEU A 130 7.52 12.13 6.99
CA LEU A 130 8.71 11.42 7.49
C LEU A 130 9.00 11.79 8.95
N ALA A 131 8.94 13.08 9.30
CA ALA A 131 9.14 13.53 10.67
C ALA A 131 8.07 12.95 11.63
N LEU A 132 6.82 12.90 11.19
CA LEU A 132 5.72 12.27 11.93
C LEU A 132 5.93 10.77 12.11
N ALA A 133 6.38 10.07 11.06
CA ALA A 133 6.68 8.64 11.12
C ALA A 133 7.80 8.35 12.14
N THR A 134 8.90 9.12 12.12
CA THR A 134 9.96 8.99 13.14
C THR A 134 9.43 9.27 14.55
N ALA A 135 8.65 10.33 14.74
CA ALA A 135 8.07 10.67 16.04
C ALA A 135 7.09 9.60 16.56
N ALA A 136 6.40 8.91 15.64
CA ALA A 136 5.50 7.80 15.94
C ALA A 136 6.24 6.49 16.24
N GLY A 137 7.56 6.42 16.05
CA GLY A 137 8.38 5.25 16.38
C GLY A 137 8.71 4.33 15.20
N PHE A 138 8.49 4.78 13.96
CA PHE A 138 8.94 4.04 12.78
C PHE A 138 10.44 4.24 12.53
N THR A 139 11.10 3.19 12.05
CA THR A 139 12.49 3.21 11.58
C THR A 139 12.55 3.01 10.07
N PHE A 140 13.38 3.78 9.39
CA PHE A 140 13.56 3.72 7.94
C PHE A 140 14.88 4.39 7.52
N GLU A 141 15.40 4.00 6.36
CA GLU A 141 16.42 4.77 5.64
C GLU A 141 15.78 5.89 4.81
N ALA A 142 16.60 6.82 4.30
CA ALA A 142 16.09 7.91 3.48
C ALA A 142 15.30 7.39 2.26
N PRO A 143 14.16 8.03 1.90
CA PRO A 143 13.40 7.65 0.72
C PRO A 143 14.24 7.63 -0.55
N ILE A 144 13.97 6.67 -1.43
CA ILE A 144 14.71 6.45 -2.68
C ILE A 144 13.88 6.99 -3.85
N HIS A 145 14.51 7.76 -4.73
CA HIS A 145 13.90 8.16 -6.00
C HIS A 145 13.92 6.97 -6.96
N ILE A 146 12.75 6.46 -7.34
CA ILE A 146 12.62 5.22 -8.14
C ILE A 146 12.18 5.45 -9.58
N ALA A 147 11.51 6.57 -9.87
CA ALA A 147 11.04 6.91 -11.20
C ALA A 147 10.67 8.40 -11.29
N THR A 148 10.47 8.89 -12.50
CA THR A 148 9.87 10.20 -12.75
C THR A 148 8.58 9.99 -13.55
N ASN A 149 7.49 10.62 -13.14
CA ASN A 149 6.24 10.58 -13.88
C ASN A 149 6.43 11.32 -15.21
N GLU A 150 6.26 10.63 -16.34
CA GLU A 150 6.52 11.19 -17.67
C GLU A 150 5.55 12.33 -18.06
N VAL A 151 4.38 12.40 -17.41
CA VAL A 151 3.34 13.39 -17.70
C VAL A 151 3.52 14.64 -16.84
N THR A 152 3.71 14.47 -15.54
CA THR A 152 3.82 15.59 -14.59
C THR A 152 5.26 16.06 -14.38
N ASN A 153 6.24 15.26 -14.80
CA ASN A 153 7.67 15.42 -14.52
C ASN A 153 8.02 15.39 -13.01
N ASN A 154 7.11 14.94 -12.16
CA ASN A 154 7.32 14.80 -10.73
C ASN A 154 8.11 13.53 -10.41
N ARG A 155 8.89 13.59 -9.33
CA ARG A 155 9.63 12.43 -8.82
C ARG A 155 8.68 11.45 -8.13
N ILE A 156 8.94 10.16 -8.29
CA ILE A 156 8.26 9.09 -7.56
C ILE A 156 9.25 8.54 -6.54
N TRP A 157 8.85 8.60 -5.27
CA TRP A 157 9.64 8.16 -4.13
C TRP A 157 9.16 6.80 -3.62
N TYR A 158 10.10 6.08 -3.02
CA TYR A 158 9.90 4.81 -2.32
C TYR A 158 10.42 4.93 -0.90
N LEU A 159 9.64 4.43 0.05
CA LEU A 159 9.98 4.35 1.46
C LEU A 159 9.73 2.93 1.98
N ASP A 160 10.75 2.38 2.62
CA ASP A 160 10.71 1.10 3.34
C ASP A 160 10.86 1.38 4.83
N MET A 161 9.83 1.07 5.61
CA MET A 161 9.76 1.41 7.02
C MET A 161 9.24 0.25 7.86
N SER A 162 9.63 0.20 9.13
CA SER A 162 9.18 -0.82 10.09
C SER A 162 8.75 -0.18 11.41
N PHE A 163 7.81 -0.83 12.11
CA PHE A 163 7.33 -0.41 13.42
C PHE A 163 7.66 -1.47 14.47
N GLY A 164 8.38 -1.09 15.52
CA GLY A 164 8.71 -1.98 16.64
C GLY A 164 9.91 -2.90 16.41
N SER A 165 10.87 -2.83 17.35
CA SER A 165 12.15 -3.56 17.48
C SER A 165 13.20 -3.42 16.36
N GLN A 166 14.31 -2.74 16.73
CA GLN A 166 15.65 -3.26 16.46
C GLN A 166 15.85 -4.60 17.18
#